data_AF-A0A939F5F7-F1
#
_entry.id   AF-A0A939F5F7-F1
#
_cell.length_a   1.000
_cell.length_b   1.000
_cell.length_c   1.000
_cell.angle_alpha   90.00
_cell.angle_beta   90.00
_cell.angle_gamma   90.00
#
_symmetry.space_group_name_H-M   'P 1'
#
loop_
_entity.id
_entity.type
_entity.pdbx_description
1 polymer ?
#
loop_
_entity_poly.entity_id
_entity_poly.type
_entity_poly.pdbx_seq_one_letter_code
_entity_poly.pdbx_strand_id
1 'polypeptide(L)' 'MSSFAPDSLVLNRKLPLWYQVSQSLRASILGRRPDDPLRLPTEEQLAGHYGVSVLTMRQALKELEEERLISRHRRR' A
#
# COMPACT_ATOMS: atom_id res chain seq x y z
N MET A 1 9.40 -17.50 -1.91
CA MET A 1 8.34 -16.62 -2.47
C MET A 1 8.51 -15.27 -1.81
N SER A 2 9.25 -14.35 -2.45
CA SER A 2 9.34 -12.98 -1.91
C SER A 2 7.95 -12.39 -1.83
N SER A 3 7.63 -11.70 -0.74
CA SER A 3 6.40 -10.93 -0.62
C SER A 3 6.67 -9.55 -1.21
N PHE A 4 5.70 -8.93 -1.87
CA PHE A 4 5.83 -7.51 -2.26
C PHE A 4 6.13 -6.71 -0.98
N ALA A 5 7.27 -6.02 -0.97
CA ALA A 5 7.74 -5.21 0.16
C ALA A 5 7.89 -3.77 -0.34
N PRO A 6 6.94 -2.88 -0.03
CA PRO A 6 7.05 -1.51 -0.48
C PRO A 6 8.14 -0.76 0.30
N ASP A 7 8.56 0.40 -0.22
CA ASP A 7 9.56 1.22 0.45
C ASP A 7 9.06 1.75 1.79
N SER A 8 9.94 1.76 2.78
CA SER A 8 9.68 2.39 4.07
C SER A 8 9.68 3.91 3.94
N LEU A 9 8.78 4.56 4.67
CA LEU A 9 8.53 6.00 4.58
C LEU A 9 8.69 6.67 5.95
N VAL A 10 9.34 7.83 5.98
CA VAL A 10 9.28 8.74 7.14
C VAL A 10 8.00 9.57 7.06
N LEU A 11 7.07 9.35 7.98
CA LEU A 11 5.75 10.00 7.99
C LEU A 11 5.82 11.43 8.54
N ASN A 12 5.23 12.37 7.79
CA ASN A 12 5.04 13.76 8.18
C ASN A 12 3.60 14.00 8.69
N ARG A 13 3.44 14.53 9.91
CA ARG A 13 2.11 14.77 10.50
C ARG A 13 1.35 15.97 9.91
N LYS A 14 2.00 16.79 9.07
CA LYS A 14 1.35 17.93 8.39
C LYS A 14 0.51 17.52 7.18
N LEU A 15 0.64 16.28 6.72
CA LEU A 15 -0.15 15.72 5.63
C LEU A 15 -0.97 14.53 6.12
N PRO A 16 -2.12 14.23 5.50
CA PRO A 16 -2.86 13.01 5.83
C PRO A 16 -1.98 11.77 5.68
N LEU A 17 -2.00 10.88 6.67
CA LEU A 17 -1.16 9.68 6.67
C LEU A 17 -1.55 8.72 5.54
N TRP A 18 -2.85 8.59 5.24
CA TRP A 18 -3.33 7.75 4.15
C TRP A 18 -2.79 8.20 2.80
N TYR A 19 -2.63 9.52 2.61
CA TYR A 19 -2.15 10.09 1.35
C TYR A 19 -0.67 9.79 1.15
N GLN A 20 0.13 9.95 2.22
CA GLN A 20 1.55 9.61 2.17
C GLN A 20 1.79 8.13 1.88
N VAL A 21 1.02 7.26 2.53
CA VAL A 21 1.07 5.81 2.28
C VAL A 21 0.63 5.48 0.86
N SER A 22 -0.43 6.12 0.32
CA SER A 22 -0.88 5.88 -1.05
C SER A 22 0.18 6.29 -2.07
N GLN A 23 0.87 7.42 -1.86
CA GLN A 23 1.95 7.84 -2.74
C GLN A 23 3.13 6.87 -2.74
N SER A 24 3.56 6.41 -1.56
CA SER A 24 4.65 5.41 -1.44
C SER A 24 4.28 4.08 -2.11
N LEU A 25 3.06 3.58 -1.87
CA LEU A 25 2.58 2.35 -2.50
C LEU A 25 2.43 2.51 -4.03
N ARG A 26 1.94 3.65 -4.52
CA ARG A 26 1.86 3.94 -5.96
C ARG A 26 3.24 3.85 -6.60
N ALA A 27 4.24 4.53 -6.02
CA ALA A 27 5.61 4.49 -6.53
C ALA A 27 6.14 3.05 -6.55
N SER A 28 5.92 2.29 -5.48
CA SER A 28 6.33 0.88 -5.38
C SER A 28 5.63 -0.01 -6.40
N ILE A 29 4.35 0.21 -6.70
CA ILE A 29 3.58 -0.56 -7.69
C ILE A 29 4.05 -0.26 -9.12
N LEU A 30 4.25 1.01 -9.45
CA LEU A 30 4.68 1.43 -10.79
C LEU A 30 6.16 1.10 -11.06
N GLY A 31 6.98 1.02 -10.02
CA GLY A 31 8.40 0.65 -10.08
C GLY A 31 8.67 -0.85 -9.98
N ARG A 32 7.64 -1.71 -9.96
CA ARG A 32 7.82 -3.16 -9.83
C ARG A 32 8.71 -3.75 -10.92
N ARG A 33 9.53 -4.71 -10.52
CA ARG A 33 10.28 -5.55 -11.45
C ARG A 33 9.39 -6.63 -12.03
N PRO A 34 9.72 -7.19 -13.22
CA PRO A 34 8.91 -8.23 -13.85
C PRO A 34 8.70 -9.49 -13.00
N ASP A 35 9.63 -9.78 -12.08
CA ASP A 35 9.63 -10.92 -11.16
C ASP A 35 8.97 -10.63 -9.81
N ASP A 36 8.54 -9.38 -9.57
CA ASP A 36 7.88 -9.03 -8.32
C ASP A 36 6.50 -9.69 -8.18
N PRO A 37 6.12 -10.10 -6.96
CA PRO A 37 4.80 -10.65 -6.71
C PRO A 37 3.71 -9.66 -7.10
N LEU A 38 2.73 -10.15 -7.88
CA LEU A 38 1.58 -9.34 -8.27
C LEU A 38 0.65 -9.04 -7.09
N ARG A 39 0.59 -9.94 -6.10
CA ARG A 39 -0.28 -9.81 -4.93
C ARG A 39 0.36 -8.96 -3.85
N LEU A 40 -0.42 -7.99 -3.37
CA LEU A 40 -0.07 -7.22 -2.17
C LEU A 40 -0.19 -8.10 -0.91
N PRO A 41 0.61 -7.81 0.14
CA PRO A 41 0.41 -8.33 1.49
C PRO A 41 -0.96 -7.92 2.05
N THR A 42 -1.35 -8.48 3.20
CA THR A 42 -2.60 -8.10 3.85
C THR A 42 -2.57 -6.65 4.34
N GLU A 43 -3.75 -6.08 4.60
CA GLU A 43 -3.86 -4.71 5.12
C GLU A 43 -3.13 -4.55 6.45
N GLU A 44 -3.16 -5.58 7.31
CA GLU A 44 -2.46 -5.61 8.59
C GLU A 44 -0.94 -5.60 8.42
N GLN A 45 -0.42 -6.39 7.48
CA GLN A 45 1.01 -6.45 7.20
C GLN A 45 1.53 -5.13 6.65
N LEU A 46 0.80 -4.54 5.70
CA LEU A 46 1.14 -3.23 5.15
C LEU A 46 1.04 -2.14 6.22
N ALA A 47 -0.02 -2.15 7.03
CA ALA A 47 -0.19 -1.17 8.11
C ALA A 47 0.96 -1.27 9.13
N GLY A 48 1.37 -2.49 9.49
CA GLY A 48 2.52 -2.74 10.34
C GLY A 48 3.83 -2.25 9.74
N HIS A 49 4.04 -2.46 8.43
CA HIS A 49 5.22 -1.96 7.73
C HIS A 49 5.33 -0.44 7.78
N TYR A 50 4.23 0.28 7.54
CA TYR A 50 4.22 1.75 7.53
C TYR A 50 4.04 2.38 8.91
N GLY A 51 3.81 1.59 9.97
CA GLY A 51 3.52 2.10 11.31
C GLY A 51 2.22 2.92 11.39
N VAL A 52 1.21 2.56 10.58
CA VAL A 52 -0.10 3.23 10.55
C VAL A 52 -1.21 2.28 11.01
N SER A 53 -2.39 2.83 11.31
CA SER A 53 -3.56 2.00 11.59
C SER A 53 -4.05 1.26 10.34
N VAL A 54 -4.72 0.13 10.51
CA VAL A 54 -5.38 -0.60 9.39
C VAL A 54 -6.44 0.27 8.71
N LEU A 55 -7.13 1.15 9.44
CA LEU A 55 -8.09 2.09 8.84
C LEU A 55 -7.41 3.08 7.89
N THR A 56 -6.25 3.61 8.27
CA THR A 56 -5.43 4.48 7.42
C THR A 56 -4.96 3.74 6.17
N MET A 57 -4.54 2.49 6.32
CA MET A 57 -4.15 1.63 5.19
C MET A 57 -5.32 1.36 4.25
N ARG A 58 -6.52 1.05 4.78
CA ARG A 58 -7.74 0.85 3.98
C ARG A 58 -8.07 2.04 3.10
N GLN A 59 -7.94 3.25 3.65
CA GLN A 59 -8.13 4.49 2.89
C GLN A 59 -7.07 4.63 1.80
N ALA A 60 -5.79 4.42 2.12
CA ALA A 60 -4.72 4.49 1.12
C ALA A 60 -4.94 3.49 -0.04
N LEU A 61 -5.33 2.26 0.27
CA LEU A 61 -5.65 1.24 -0.74
C LEU A 61 -6.91 1.58 -1.55
N LYS A 62 -7.83 2.38 -1.00
CA LYS A 62 -9.01 2.86 -1.73
C LYS A 62 -8.63 3.83 -2.84
N GLU A 63 -7.74 4.77 -2.56
CA GLU A 63 -7.23 5.69 -3.59
C GLU A 63 -6.57 4.92 -4.74
N LEU A 64 -5.75 3.91 -4.43
CA LEU A 64 -5.07 3.10 -5.46
C LEU A 64 -6.04 2.24 -6.27
N GLU A 65 -7.12 1.77 -5.66
CA GLU A 65 -8.18 1.03 -6.35
C GLU A 65 -8.99 1.96 -7.27
N GLU A 66 -9.33 3.16 -6.82
CA GLU A 66 -10.01 4.19 -7.64
C GLU A 66 -9.17 4.59 -8.85
N GLU A 67 -7.84 4.65 -8.69
CA GLU A 67 -6.87 4.86 -9.78
C GLU A 67 -6.61 3.63 -10.64
N ARG A 68 -7.26 2.49 -10.34
CA ARG A 68 -7.12 1.20 -11.05
C ARG A 68 -5.69 0.63 -11.02
N LEU A 69 -4.88 1.01 -10.04
CA LEU A 69 -3.54 0.46 -9.83
C LEU A 69 -3.60 -0.91 -9.13
N ILE A 70 -4.67 -1.16 -8.38
CA ILE A 70 -4.92 -2.43 -7.69
C ILE A 70 -6.37 -2.86 -7.85
N SER A 71 -6.68 -4.09 -7.48
CA SER A 71 -8.06 -4.59 -7.39
C SER A 71 -8.24 -5.38 -6.11
N ARG A 72 -9.30 -5.10 -5.34
CA ARG A 72 -9.58 -5.83 -4.10
C ARG A 72 -10.54 -6.98 -4.32
N HIS A 73 -10.12 -8.16 -3.85
CA HIS A 73 -10.95 -9.35 -3.80
C HIS A 73 -11.23 -9.67 -2.34
N ARG A 74 -12.42 -9.28 -1.84
CA ARG A 74 -12.88 -9.72 -0.52
C ARG A 74 -13.40 -11.15 -0.64
N ARG A 75 -12.90 -12.06 0.21
CA ARG A 75 -13.54 -13.37 0.37
C ARG A 75 -14.91 -13.14 1.01
N ARG A 76 -15.98 -13.62 0.36
CA ARG A 76 -17.34 -13.64 0.92
C ARG A 76 -17.46 -14.74 1.96
#